data_AF-A0A0F9Z8J6-F1
#
_entry.id   AF-A0A0F9Z8J6-F1
#
_cell.length_a   1.000
_cell.length_b   1.000
_cell.length_c   1.000
_cell.angle_alpha   90.00
_cell.angle_beta   90.00
_cell.angle_gamma   90.00
#
_symmetry.space_group_name_H-M   'P 1'
#
loop_
_entity.id
_entity.type
_entity.pdbx_description
1 polymer ?
#
loop_
_entity_poly.entity_id
_entity_poly.type
_entity_poly.pdbx_seq_one_letter_code
_entity_poly.pdbx_strand_id
1 'polypeptide(L)'
;MALEGMSPGACFADHKSLFEKIKSGSIFENFSVSQREQLWERVCSTSKKCLIPSLFTFFEDRKFLQDAAGAIRKVLDVNRTEKDKCVIQASETSFIQIAGDSDTRLALGIRQIWLAAFRNCREMPPDTQKRDLLALSRTKTDQTALYELSSLASQLGFKSDKLKELSCESIDRYIAENAMLKARKPGIYEFRDRDICIQQIVDVFHSAALVPTDKMADGKMETGRENGQSPNRYGRPNNADYEIDRTRLFLPQMSDDIDMEMGQMTSTFVRWSVYCAYFGRPSLELNLKEDDTVMLDIEHSECEKGRISQKGNNKPVSEGKEVSTTPHDPEPYSMSQTMQDMGVRYEQLRQRVTRKEQVLQDTLHQIDRNNTVLDGLSQKIQEEQAKLNETEQMTINETTKLSTLQRNVESKQSQLKNLSGLLAPAIQQSGELQPREKRDTCRSEHGTEFEQKAHDEQIAEFEQSKRAEYEAEIDKLDQELKTKFSNQKSMLEQSKRAEYEAEIDKLAQELKTKFANQKSMLEQSKRAEYKAEIDKLDQEWKNKYEEEKAKVRQQCKIEYNDQIAQLEQICETKHKAQIAQLQEERAIQDAKLHDIQERSFGSYRRRVALKERY
;
A
#
# COMPACT_ATOMS: atom_id res chain seq x y z
N MET A 1 16.47 16.71 -15.08
CA MET A 1 17.77 16.00 -15.19
C MET A 1 17.76 15.17 -16.48
N ALA A 2 18.79 15.19 -17.33
CA ALA A 2 18.70 14.70 -18.73
C ALA A 2 18.35 13.21 -18.93
N LEU A 3 18.55 12.36 -17.91
CA LEU A 3 18.28 10.91 -17.96
C LEU A 3 16.92 10.50 -17.37
N GLU A 4 16.22 11.41 -16.71
CA GLU A 4 15.02 11.06 -15.96
C GLU A 4 13.88 10.59 -16.87
N GLY A 5 13.20 9.49 -16.48
CA GLY A 5 12.13 8.91 -17.29
C GLY A 5 12.58 8.35 -18.64
N MET A 6 13.89 8.14 -18.83
CA MET A 6 14.44 7.54 -20.05
C MET A 6 14.76 6.06 -19.81
N SER A 7 14.75 5.26 -20.87
CA SER A 7 15.11 3.85 -20.83
C SER A 7 16.06 3.45 -21.96
N PRO A 8 17.28 4.01 -22.04
CA PRO A 8 18.20 3.71 -23.14
C PRO A 8 18.59 2.23 -23.25
N GLY A 9 18.44 1.43 -22.19
CA GLY A 9 18.61 -0.03 -22.27
C GLY A 9 17.47 -0.79 -22.95
N ALA A 10 16.27 -0.23 -22.97
CA ALA A 10 15.05 -0.86 -23.50
C ALA A 10 14.51 -0.17 -24.76
N CYS A 11 14.84 1.11 -24.97
CA CYS A 11 14.29 1.97 -26.01
C CYS A 11 15.40 2.52 -26.90
N PHE A 12 15.41 2.11 -28.17
CA PHE A 12 16.42 2.54 -29.15
C PHE A 12 16.42 4.06 -29.37
N ALA A 13 15.25 4.69 -29.41
CA ALA A 13 15.14 6.15 -29.55
C ALA A 13 15.82 6.91 -28.41
N ASP A 14 15.65 6.44 -27.17
CA ASP A 14 16.30 7.00 -25.98
C ASP A 14 17.80 6.75 -26.02
N HIS A 15 18.20 5.52 -26.38
CA HIS A 15 19.60 5.14 -26.54
C HIS A 15 20.30 6.11 -27.50
N LYS A 16 19.75 6.29 -28.71
CA LYS A 16 20.33 7.18 -29.72
C LYS A 16 20.41 8.63 -29.25
N SER A 17 19.32 9.16 -28.66
CA SER A 17 19.25 10.56 -28.22
C SER A 17 20.25 10.88 -27.10
N LEU A 18 20.49 9.93 -26.19
CA LEU A 18 21.37 10.12 -25.03
C LEU A 18 22.83 9.76 -25.33
N PHE A 19 23.07 8.75 -26.17
CA PHE A 19 24.43 8.30 -26.49
C PHE A 19 25.30 9.41 -27.07
N GLU A 20 24.78 10.17 -28.03
CA GLU A 20 25.52 11.30 -28.64
C GLU A 20 25.84 12.39 -27.61
N LYS A 21 24.92 12.68 -26.69
CA LYS A 21 25.09 13.68 -25.62
C LYS A 21 26.10 13.26 -24.55
N ILE A 22 26.12 11.97 -24.20
CA ILE A 22 27.11 11.42 -23.26
C ILE A 22 28.49 11.36 -23.91
N LYS A 23 28.57 10.91 -25.17
CA LYS A 23 29.85 10.84 -25.90
C LYS A 23 30.48 12.21 -26.10
N SER A 24 29.67 13.22 -26.45
CA SER A 24 30.11 14.61 -26.59
C SER A 24 30.43 15.30 -25.27
N GLY A 25 30.09 14.70 -24.12
CA GLY A 25 30.32 15.28 -22.80
C GLY A 25 29.30 16.33 -22.37
N SER A 26 28.23 16.53 -23.14
CA SER A 26 27.09 17.38 -22.73
C SER A 26 26.35 16.84 -21.51
N ILE A 27 26.39 15.51 -21.31
CA ILE A 27 25.96 14.83 -20.08
C ILE A 27 27.20 14.23 -19.42
N PHE A 28 27.30 14.37 -18.10
CA PHE A 28 28.48 13.95 -17.31
C PHE A 28 29.77 14.69 -17.72
N GLU A 29 29.68 16.01 -17.88
CA GLU A 29 30.80 16.86 -18.31
C GLU A 29 32.07 16.67 -17.46
N ASN A 30 31.91 16.54 -16.15
CA ASN A 30 33.01 16.39 -15.18
C ASN A 30 33.70 15.01 -15.22
N PHE A 31 33.24 14.07 -16.05
CA PHE A 31 33.80 12.72 -16.15
C PHE A 31 34.65 12.56 -17.42
N SER A 32 35.72 11.77 -17.32
CA SER A 32 36.54 11.42 -18.49
C SER A 32 35.76 10.57 -19.50
N VAL A 33 36.22 10.50 -20.75
CA VAL A 33 35.57 9.70 -21.80
C VAL A 33 35.40 8.24 -21.38
N SER A 34 36.44 7.62 -20.82
CA SER A 34 36.39 6.23 -20.32
C SER A 34 35.40 6.06 -19.15
N GLN A 35 35.33 7.03 -18.23
CA GLN A 35 34.34 7.01 -17.15
C GLN A 35 32.91 7.15 -17.69
N ARG A 36 32.69 8.00 -18.70
CA ARG A 36 31.39 8.16 -19.35
C ARG A 36 30.94 6.89 -20.08
N GLU A 37 31.84 6.15 -20.71
CA GLU A 37 31.55 4.85 -21.34
C GLU A 37 31.12 3.80 -20.29
N GLN A 38 31.82 3.72 -19.16
CA GLN A 38 31.42 2.82 -18.06
C GLN A 38 30.07 3.22 -17.45
N LEU A 39 29.83 4.52 -17.27
CA LEU A 39 28.53 5.02 -16.81
C LEU A 39 27.42 4.69 -17.80
N TRP A 40 27.68 4.82 -19.10
CA TRP A 40 26.70 4.50 -20.15
C TRP A 40 26.29 3.03 -20.11
N GLU A 41 27.26 2.11 -20.01
CA GLU A 41 26.98 0.68 -19.90
C GLU A 41 26.08 0.36 -18.69
N ARG A 42 26.35 0.98 -17.53
CA ARG A 42 25.53 0.84 -16.32
C ARG A 42 24.14 1.43 -16.51
N VAL A 43 24.03 2.60 -17.13
CA VAL A 43 22.76 3.27 -17.41
C VAL A 43 21.90 2.39 -18.34
N CYS A 44 22.47 1.86 -19.42
CA CYS A 44 21.79 0.93 -20.31
C CYS A 44 21.38 -0.34 -19.57
N SER A 45 22.31 -0.99 -18.86
CA SER A 45 22.01 -2.23 -18.12
C SER A 45 20.88 -2.06 -17.11
N THR A 46 20.90 -0.96 -16.34
CA THR A 46 19.87 -0.66 -15.32
C THR A 46 18.52 -0.35 -15.96
N SER A 47 18.53 0.29 -17.14
CA SER A 47 17.31 0.74 -17.81
C SER A 47 16.79 -0.21 -18.90
N LYS A 48 17.24 -1.48 -18.90
CA LYS A 48 16.65 -2.53 -19.75
C LYS A 48 15.22 -2.90 -19.35
N LYS A 49 14.91 -2.79 -18.06
CA LYS A 49 13.69 -3.36 -17.47
C LYS A 49 12.82 -2.34 -16.75
N CYS A 50 13.23 -1.08 -16.74
CA CYS A 50 12.53 0.03 -16.09
C CYS A 50 13.08 1.36 -16.57
N LEU A 51 12.24 2.40 -16.50
CA LEU A 51 12.65 3.78 -16.66
C LEU A 51 13.61 4.19 -15.55
N ILE A 52 14.53 5.09 -15.86
CA ILE A 52 15.43 5.70 -14.88
C ILE A 52 14.60 6.60 -13.95
N PRO A 53 14.49 6.26 -12.64
CA PRO A 53 13.67 7.01 -11.71
C PRO A 53 14.34 8.33 -11.32
N SER A 54 13.53 9.33 -10.98
CA SER A 54 13.96 10.54 -10.28
C SER A 54 12.95 10.90 -9.17
N LEU A 55 13.31 11.84 -8.29
CA LEU A 55 12.34 12.35 -7.31
C LEU A 55 11.12 12.96 -8.00
N PHE A 56 11.32 13.59 -9.16
CA PHE A 56 10.23 14.15 -9.94
C PHE A 56 9.29 13.04 -10.45
N THR A 57 9.82 11.99 -11.09
CA THR A 57 8.97 10.88 -11.58
C THR A 57 8.24 10.19 -10.42
N PHE A 58 8.89 10.03 -9.27
CA PHE A 58 8.26 9.49 -8.06
C PHE A 58 7.02 10.30 -7.64
N PHE A 59 7.13 11.63 -7.56
CA PHE A 59 5.99 12.48 -7.17
C PHE A 59 4.87 12.49 -8.22
N GLU A 60 5.21 12.41 -9.51
CA GLU A 60 4.21 12.28 -10.57
C GLU A 60 3.50 10.93 -10.51
N ASP A 61 4.24 9.83 -10.41
CA ASP A 61 3.68 8.47 -10.31
C ASP A 61 2.82 8.30 -9.06
N ARG A 62 3.17 8.97 -7.95
CA ARG A 62 2.36 9.00 -6.73
C ARG A 62 0.95 9.53 -7.00
N LYS A 63 0.75 10.47 -7.93
CA LYS A 63 -0.60 10.97 -8.27
C LYS A 63 -1.45 9.87 -8.88
N PHE A 64 -0.87 9.07 -9.78
CA PHE A 64 -1.55 7.91 -10.37
C PHE A 64 -1.83 6.82 -9.32
N LEU A 65 -0.85 6.54 -8.45
CA LEU A 65 -1.04 5.60 -7.34
C LEU A 65 -2.11 6.04 -6.34
N GLN A 66 -2.26 7.35 -6.12
CA GLN A 66 -3.33 7.89 -5.28
C GLN A 66 -4.71 7.60 -5.86
N ASP A 67 -4.87 7.69 -7.19
CA ASP A 67 -6.13 7.35 -7.86
C ASP A 67 -6.43 5.85 -7.70
N ALA A 68 -5.44 4.99 -7.94
CA ALA A 68 -5.57 3.54 -7.74
C ALA A 68 -5.85 3.17 -6.27
N ALA A 69 -5.16 3.80 -5.31
CA ALA A 69 -5.43 3.62 -3.89
C ALA A 69 -6.86 4.05 -3.52
N GLY A 70 -7.35 5.12 -4.15
CA GLY A 70 -8.73 5.58 -4.03
C GLY A 70 -9.73 4.50 -4.42
N ALA A 71 -9.50 3.82 -5.54
CA ALA A 71 -10.33 2.69 -5.98
C ALA A 71 -10.31 1.52 -4.97
N ILE A 72 -9.12 1.14 -4.48
CA ILE A 72 -8.98 0.03 -3.51
C ILE A 72 -9.76 0.33 -2.21
N ARG A 73 -9.68 1.55 -1.70
CA ARG A 73 -10.35 1.97 -0.43
C ARG A 73 -11.88 1.88 -0.49
N LYS A 74 -12.46 1.88 -1.69
CA LYS A 74 -13.92 1.69 -1.86
C LYS A 74 -14.35 0.25 -1.64
N VAL A 75 -13.44 -0.70 -1.82
CA VAL A 75 -13.71 -2.14 -1.72
C VAL A 75 -13.18 -2.73 -0.40
N LEU A 76 -12.01 -2.30 0.03
CA LEU A 76 -11.28 -2.94 1.13
C LEU A 76 -11.04 -2.01 2.32
N ASP A 77 -11.49 -2.47 3.49
CA ASP A 77 -10.95 -2.08 4.79
C ASP A 77 -10.08 -3.24 5.27
N VAL A 78 -8.76 -3.01 5.34
CA VAL A 78 -7.70 -4.03 5.39
C VAL A 78 -7.96 -5.14 6.42
N ASN A 79 -8.36 -6.32 5.97
CA ASN A 79 -8.42 -7.56 6.77
C ASN A 79 -7.92 -8.77 5.97
N ARG A 80 -7.46 -9.80 6.69
CA ARG A 80 -6.61 -10.91 6.20
C ARG A 80 -7.37 -12.02 5.45
N THR A 81 -6.60 -12.78 4.67
CA THR A 81 -7.06 -13.83 3.74
C THR A 81 -7.07 -15.24 4.38
N GLU A 82 -8.11 -16.05 4.15
CA GLU A 82 -8.31 -17.42 4.72
C GLU A 82 -8.69 -18.45 3.63
N LYS A 83 -7.75 -18.83 2.76
CA LYS A 83 -7.93 -19.83 1.69
C LYS A 83 -6.59 -20.51 1.43
N ASP A 84 -6.56 -21.81 1.19
CA ASP A 84 -5.31 -22.58 1.17
C ASP A 84 -4.59 -22.61 -0.20
N LYS A 85 -5.09 -21.89 -1.22
CA LYS A 85 -4.52 -21.86 -2.58
C LYS A 85 -4.29 -20.43 -3.09
N CYS A 86 -3.23 -20.22 -3.88
CA CYS A 86 -2.97 -18.93 -4.53
C CYS A 86 -3.71 -18.85 -5.86
N VAL A 87 -4.63 -17.90 -5.98
CA VAL A 87 -5.34 -17.62 -7.24
C VAL A 87 -4.63 -16.48 -7.95
N ILE A 88 -4.33 -16.63 -9.23
CA ILE A 88 -3.76 -15.60 -10.11
C ILE A 88 -4.72 -15.32 -11.27
N GLN A 89 -5.13 -14.07 -11.42
CA GLN A 89 -5.89 -13.60 -12.58
C GLN A 89 -4.97 -13.46 -13.80
N ALA A 90 -5.28 -14.19 -14.87
CA ALA A 90 -4.50 -14.18 -16.11
C ALA A 90 -5.13 -13.29 -17.19
N SER A 91 -6.46 -13.16 -17.21
CA SER A 91 -7.21 -12.21 -18.02
C SER A 91 -8.41 -11.67 -17.25
N GLU A 92 -9.26 -10.85 -17.88
CA GLU A 92 -10.52 -10.41 -17.26
C GLU A 92 -11.43 -11.57 -16.86
N THR A 93 -11.37 -12.69 -17.60
CA THR A 93 -12.27 -13.84 -17.42
C THR A 93 -11.57 -15.11 -16.91
N SER A 94 -10.23 -15.17 -16.92
CA SER A 94 -9.50 -16.41 -16.58
C SER A 94 -8.62 -16.29 -15.34
N PHE A 95 -8.56 -17.40 -14.60
CA PHE A 95 -7.80 -17.55 -13.36
C PHE A 95 -6.97 -18.83 -13.37
N ILE A 96 -5.78 -18.76 -12.78
CA ILE A 96 -4.81 -19.85 -12.64
C ILE A 96 -4.64 -20.11 -11.14
N GLN A 97 -4.59 -21.37 -10.72
CA GLN A 97 -4.28 -21.74 -9.33
C GLN A 97 -2.85 -22.24 -9.21
N ILE A 98 -2.12 -21.73 -8.22
CA ILE A 98 -0.74 -22.11 -7.94
C ILE A 98 -0.60 -22.50 -6.46
N ALA A 99 0.24 -23.50 -6.21
CA ALA A 99 0.63 -23.86 -4.85
C ALA A 99 1.49 -22.75 -4.24
N GLY A 100 1.15 -22.30 -3.03
CA GLY A 100 1.92 -21.27 -2.34
C GLY A 100 1.50 -21.12 -0.89
N ASP A 101 2.41 -20.63 -0.06
CA ASP A 101 2.14 -20.39 1.36
C ASP A 101 1.25 -19.14 1.57
N SER A 102 0.80 -18.94 2.80
CA SER A 102 -0.10 -17.83 3.12
C SER A 102 0.51 -16.45 2.86
N ASP A 103 1.84 -16.32 2.96
CA ASP A 103 2.54 -15.04 2.78
C ASP A 103 2.67 -14.71 1.28
N THR A 104 3.00 -15.70 0.45
CA THR A 104 3.02 -15.61 -1.02
C THR A 104 1.64 -15.30 -1.56
N ARG A 105 0.60 -15.96 -1.04
CA ARG A 105 -0.80 -15.69 -1.39
C ARG A 105 -1.20 -14.25 -1.11
N LEU A 106 -0.86 -13.74 0.08
CA LEU A 106 -1.16 -12.37 0.46
C LEU A 106 -0.41 -11.38 -0.43
N ALA A 107 0.88 -11.61 -0.68
CA ALA A 107 1.70 -10.77 -1.54
C ALA A 107 1.17 -10.72 -2.99
N LEU A 108 0.81 -11.88 -3.56
CA LEU A 108 0.20 -11.99 -4.89
C LEU A 108 -1.19 -11.35 -4.91
N GLY A 109 -2.01 -11.55 -3.88
CA GLY A 109 -3.34 -10.93 -3.77
C GLY A 109 -3.26 -9.41 -3.75
N ILE A 110 -2.35 -8.83 -2.94
CA ILE A 110 -2.12 -7.38 -2.87
C ILE A 110 -1.71 -6.85 -4.25
N ARG A 111 -0.73 -7.50 -4.88
CA ARG A 111 -0.23 -7.10 -6.21
C ARG A 111 -1.34 -7.13 -7.27
N GLN A 112 -2.15 -8.17 -7.30
CA GLN A 112 -3.25 -8.29 -8.25
C GLN A 112 -4.34 -7.25 -8.05
N ILE A 113 -4.69 -6.92 -6.80
CA ILE A 113 -5.62 -5.83 -6.49
C ILE A 113 -5.09 -4.50 -6.97
N TRP A 114 -3.80 -4.22 -6.79
CA TRP A 114 -3.19 -2.99 -7.30
C TRP A 114 -3.23 -2.92 -8.83
N LEU A 115 -2.97 -4.04 -9.52
CA LEU A 115 -3.10 -4.10 -10.97
C LEU A 115 -4.55 -3.93 -11.45
N ALA A 116 -5.51 -4.55 -10.76
CA ALA A 116 -6.93 -4.33 -11.02
C ALA A 116 -7.35 -2.88 -10.77
N ALA A 117 -6.81 -2.26 -9.72
CA ALA A 117 -7.01 -0.85 -9.47
C ALA A 117 -6.38 0.02 -10.55
N PHE A 118 -5.21 -0.32 -11.10
CA PHE A 118 -4.65 0.42 -12.25
C PHE A 118 -5.57 0.33 -13.47
N ARG A 119 -6.16 -0.84 -13.71
CA ARG A 119 -7.11 -1.10 -14.80
C ARG A 119 -8.43 -0.32 -14.66
N ASN A 120 -8.88 -0.07 -13.42
CA ASN A 120 -10.22 0.49 -13.15
C ASN A 120 -10.21 1.87 -12.42
N CYS A 121 -9.06 2.46 -12.12
CA CYS A 121 -8.97 3.68 -11.30
C CYS A 121 -9.67 4.91 -11.90
N ARG A 122 -9.82 4.97 -13.23
CA ARG A 122 -10.52 6.08 -13.89
C ARG A 122 -12.03 5.99 -13.75
N GLU A 123 -12.57 4.78 -13.78
CA GLU A 123 -13.98 4.49 -13.57
C GLU A 123 -14.37 4.63 -12.09
N MET A 124 -13.37 4.63 -11.20
CA MET A 124 -13.52 4.78 -9.75
C MET A 124 -12.73 5.98 -9.20
N PRO A 125 -13.07 7.24 -9.56
CA PRO A 125 -12.34 8.41 -9.08
C PRO A 125 -12.42 8.52 -7.54
N PRO A 126 -11.34 8.97 -6.87
CA PRO A 126 -11.33 9.12 -5.41
C PRO A 126 -12.41 10.10 -4.94
N ASP A 127 -13.03 9.82 -3.79
CA ASP A 127 -14.04 10.70 -3.20
C ASP A 127 -13.38 12.03 -2.82
N THR A 128 -13.72 13.09 -3.56
CA THR A 128 -13.13 14.41 -3.31
C THR A 128 -13.76 15.03 -2.07
N GLN A 129 -12.95 15.24 -1.02
CA GLN A 129 -13.39 15.90 0.22
C GLN A 129 -13.67 17.40 0.06
N LYS A 130 -13.47 18.00 -1.14
CA LYS A 130 -13.64 19.43 -1.36
C LYS A 130 -15.00 19.77 -1.97
N ARG A 131 -15.82 20.45 -1.16
CA ARG A 131 -17.03 21.16 -1.60
C ARG A 131 -16.62 22.42 -2.38
N ASP A 132 -16.23 22.29 -3.64
CA ASP A 132 -16.18 23.44 -4.54
C ASP A 132 -17.43 23.42 -5.44
N LEU A 133 -18.25 24.45 -5.30
CA LEU A 133 -19.61 24.56 -5.81
C LEU A 133 -19.69 25.00 -7.28
N LEU A 134 -18.59 24.94 -8.02
CA LEU A 134 -18.51 25.45 -9.40
C LEU A 134 -17.87 24.41 -10.34
N ALA A 135 -18.71 23.45 -10.74
CA ALA A 135 -18.64 22.72 -12.00
C ALA A 135 -17.32 22.04 -12.41
N LEU A 136 -17.01 20.89 -11.80
CA LEU A 136 -16.76 19.69 -12.61
C LEU A 136 -17.87 18.69 -12.26
N SER A 137 -18.55 18.17 -13.29
CA SER A 137 -19.54 17.10 -13.13
C SER A 137 -18.93 15.99 -12.28
N ARG A 138 -19.50 15.75 -11.10
CA ARG A 138 -19.09 14.65 -10.22
C ARG A 138 -19.20 13.36 -11.03
N THR A 139 -18.09 12.81 -11.49
CA THR A 139 -18.11 11.52 -12.17
C THR A 139 -18.52 10.49 -11.13
N LYS A 140 -19.78 10.04 -11.22
CA LYS A 140 -20.31 8.99 -10.37
C LYS A 140 -19.44 7.76 -10.59
N THR A 141 -19.01 7.13 -9.50
CA THR A 141 -18.25 5.88 -9.55
C THR A 141 -19.02 4.87 -10.38
N ASP A 142 -18.36 4.30 -11.38
CA ASP A 142 -18.94 3.21 -12.14
C ASP A 142 -19.15 2.04 -11.19
N GLN A 143 -20.41 1.64 -11.07
CA GLN A 143 -20.80 0.54 -10.19
C GLN A 143 -20.26 -0.76 -10.75
N THR A 144 -20.20 -0.92 -12.08
CA THR A 144 -19.71 -2.13 -12.72
C THR A 144 -18.25 -2.39 -12.32
N ALA A 145 -17.39 -1.38 -12.49
CA ALA A 145 -15.98 -1.44 -12.11
C ALA A 145 -15.76 -1.70 -10.60
N LEU A 146 -16.66 -1.19 -9.76
CA LEU A 146 -16.65 -1.41 -8.31
C LEU A 146 -16.97 -2.87 -7.95
N TYR A 147 -18.00 -3.44 -8.57
CA TYR A 147 -18.38 -4.83 -8.36
C TYR A 147 -17.35 -5.80 -8.92
N GLU A 148 -16.76 -5.52 -10.09
CA GLU A 148 -15.66 -6.32 -10.64
C GLU A 148 -14.45 -6.37 -9.70
N LEU A 149 -14.01 -5.20 -9.19
CA LEU A 149 -12.90 -5.14 -8.24
C LEU A 149 -13.25 -5.86 -6.92
N SER A 150 -14.52 -5.80 -6.51
CA SER A 150 -15.03 -6.48 -5.31
C SER A 150 -15.05 -8.00 -5.47
N SER A 151 -15.56 -8.48 -6.61
CA SER A 151 -15.57 -9.90 -6.97
C SER A 151 -14.16 -10.47 -7.00
N LEU A 152 -13.23 -9.77 -7.66
CA LEU A 152 -11.83 -10.16 -7.70
C LEU A 152 -11.21 -10.22 -6.29
N ALA A 153 -11.44 -9.20 -5.46
CA ALA A 153 -10.90 -9.19 -4.10
C ALA A 153 -11.45 -10.36 -3.26
N SER A 154 -12.74 -10.70 -3.40
CA SER A 154 -13.35 -11.88 -2.76
C SER A 154 -12.75 -13.19 -3.26
N GLN A 155 -12.53 -13.32 -4.57
CA GLN A 155 -11.89 -14.49 -5.19
C GLN A 155 -10.45 -14.69 -4.70
N LEU A 156 -9.68 -13.60 -4.59
CA LEU A 156 -8.34 -13.57 -4.01
C LEU A 156 -8.33 -13.83 -2.48
N GLY A 157 -9.51 -13.89 -1.85
CA GLY A 157 -9.69 -14.29 -0.46
C GLY A 157 -9.68 -13.13 0.53
N PHE A 158 -9.79 -11.88 0.08
CA PHE A 158 -9.90 -10.72 0.97
C PHE A 158 -11.27 -10.68 1.64
N LYS A 159 -11.29 -10.22 2.89
CA LYS A 159 -12.51 -10.02 3.68
C LYS A 159 -12.60 -8.55 4.07
N SER A 160 -13.77 -7.94 3.90
CA SER A 160 -14.07 -6.55 4.27
C SER A 160 -15.58 -6.46 4.49
N ASP A 161 -16.05 -5.63 5.41
CA ASP A 161 -17.50 -5.45 5.59
C ASP A 161 -18.13 -4.78 4.37
N LYS A 162 -17.40 -3.87 3.71
CA LYS A 162 -17.76 -3.33 2.39
C LYS A 162 -17.85 -4.42 1.32
N LEU A 163 -16.96 -5.41 1.36
CA LEU A 163 -17.05 -6.55 0.45
C LEU A 163 -18.28 -7.40 0.73
N LYS A 164 -18.67 -7.62 1.99
CA LYS A 164 -19.89 -8.38 2.31
C LYS A 164 -21.14 -7.65 1.83
N GLU A 165 -21.20 -6.34 2.02
CA GLU A 165 -22.28 -5.49 1.52
C GLU A 165 -22.39 -5.59 -0.01
N LEU A 166 -21.26 -5.44 -0.72
CA LEU A 166 -21.20 -5.51 -2.18
C LEU A 166 -21.32 -6.94 -2.74
N SER A 167 -21.07 -7.99 -1.94
CA SER A 167 -21.17 -9.39 -2.38
C SER A 167 -22.57 -9.98 -2.17
N CYS A 168 -23.45 -9.32 -1.41
CA CYS A 168 -24.82 -9.77 -1.17
C CYS A 168 -25.79 -9.42 -2.30
N GLU A 169 -25.44 -8.51 -3.19
CA GLU A 169 -26.23 -8.13 -4.37
C GLU A 169 -25.49 -8.59 -5.64
N SER A 170 -26.11 -9.43 -6.47
CA SER A 170 -25.50 -9.74 -7.77
C SER A 170 -25.50 -8.47 -8.63
N ILE A 171 -24.36 -8.20 -9.29
CA ILE A 171 -24.16 -7.02 -10.15
C ILE A 171 -25.29 -6.89 -11.17
N ASP A 172 -25.69 -8.01 -11.75
CA ASP A 172 -26.77 -8.13 -12.72
C ASP A 172 -28.13 -7.75 -12.14
N ARG A 173 -28.39 -8.13 -10.89
CA ARG A 173 -29.62 -7.78 -10.17
C ARG A 173 -29.66 -6.29 -9.86
N TYR A 174 -28.55 -5.70 -9.43
CA TYR A 174 -28.43 -4.27 -9.19
C TYR A 174 -28.58 -3.45 -10.50
N ILE A 175 -27.96 -3.89 -11.60
CA ILE A 175 -28.08 -3.28 -12.92
C ILE A 175 -29.53 -3.38 -13.41
N ALA A 176 -30.15 -4.56 -13.30
CA ALA A 176 -31.53 -4.80 -13.68
C ALA A 176 -32.50 -3.89 -12.90
N GLU A 177 -32.37 -3.81 -11.57
CA GLU A 177 -33.22 -2.94 -10.75
C GLU A 177 -33.06 -1.45 -11.13
N ASN A 178 -31.83 -0.98 -11.29
CA ASN A 178 -31.57 0.40 -11.71
C ASN A 178 -32.06 0.68 -13.13
N ALA A 179 -31.92 -0.26 -14.06
CA ALA A 179 -32.41 -0.14 -15.42
C ALA A 179 -33.94 -0.01 -15.44
N MET A 180 -34.64 -0.81 -14.63
CA MET A 180 -36.10 -0.72 -14.48
C MET A 180 -36.53 0.64 -13.92
N LEU A 181 -35.89 1.14 -12.87
CA LEU A 181 -36.20 2.44 -12.25
C LEU A 181 -35.87 3.63 -13.18
N LYS A 182 -34.83 3.51 -14.01
CA LYS A 182 -34.52 4.52 -15.04
C LYS A 182 -35.51 4.48 -16.20
N ALA A 183 -35.91 3.29 -16.64
CA ALA A 183 -36.84 3.12 -17.75
C ALA A 183 -38.25 3.57 -17.39
N ARG A 184 -38.69 3.38 -16.13
CA ARG A 184 -40.01 3.77 -15.63
C ARG A 184 -39.92 4.36 -14.22
N LYS A 185 -40.44 5.58 -14.07
CA LYS A 185 -40.40 6.32 -12.78
C LYS A 185 -41.25 5.64 -11.72
N PRO A 186 -40.73 5.43 -10.49
CA PRO A 186 -41.51 4.89 -9.40
C PRO A 186 -42.63 5.85 -9.00
N GLY A 187 -43.83 5.32 -8.72
CA GLY A 187 -45.02 6.08 -8.34
C GLY A 187 -46.02 6.36 -9.48
N ILE A 188 -45.59 6.23 -10.75
CA ILE A 188 -46.49 6.26 -11.92
C ILE A 188 -46.69 4.86 -12.49
N TYR A 189 -45.65 4.03 -12.43
CA TYR A 189 -45.67 2.66 -12.90
C TYR A 189 -45.29 1.72 -11.77
N GLU A 190 -46.04 0.63 -11.65
CA GLU A 190 -45.79 -0.45 -10.70
C GLU A 190 -45.54 -1.75 -11.46
N PHE A 191 -44.49 -2.47 -11.09
CA PHE A 191 -44.21 -3.80 -11.62
C PHE A 191 -44.96 -4.82 -10.75
N ARG A 192 -45.77 -5.67 -11.38
CA ARG A 192 -46.64 -6.64 -10.69
C ARG A 192 -45.87 -7.56 -9.74
N ASP A 193 -44.70 -8.01 -10.17
CA ASP A 193 -43.76 -8.76 -9.34
C ASP A 193 -42.35 -8.25 -9.67
N ARG A 194 -41.84 -7.37 -8.81
CA ARG A 194 -40.54 -6.72 -9.02
C ARG A 194 -39.42 -7.75 -9.08
N ASP A 195 -39.46 -8.77 -8.22
CA ASP A 195 -38.39 -9.76 -8.11
C ASP A 195 -38.32 -10.65 -9.35
N ILE A 196 -39.47 -11.07 -9.88
CA ILE A 196 -39.54 -11.84 -11.13
C ILE A 196 -39.05 -11.00 -12.32
N CYS A 197 -39.46 -9.74 -12.42
CA CYS A 197 -39.01 -8.87 -13.51
C CYS A 197 -37.51 -8.61 -13.47
N ILE A 198 -36.94 -8.43 -12.27
CA ILE A 198 -35.50 -8.31 -12.09
C ILE A 198 -34.82 -9.62 -12.53
N GLN A 199 -35.32 -10.77 -12.09
CA GLN A 199 -34.75 -12.08 -12.45
C GLN A 199 -34.78 -12.31 -13.97
N GLN A 200 -35.86 -11.94 -14.66
CA GLN A 200 -35.94 -12.06 -16.12
C GLN A 200 -34.86 -11.26 -16.85
N ILE A 201 -34.49 -10.07 -16.36
CA ILE A 201 -33.42 -9.27 -16.94
C ILE A 201 -32.05 -9.91 -16.64
N VAL A 202 -31.87 -10.44 -15.43
CA VAL A 202 -30.66 -11.19 -15.05
C VAL A 202 -30.50 -12.42 -15.93
N ASP A 203 -31.56 -13.19 -16.18
CA ASP A 203 -31.53 -14.36 -17.06
C ASP A 203 -31.13 -13.98 -18.50
N VAL A 204 -31.53 -12.78 -18.96
CA VAL A 204 -31.08 -12.24 -20.26
C VAL A 204 -29.57 -11.93 -20.23
N PHE A 205 -29.03 -11.38 -19.15
CA PHE A 205 -27.59 -11.16 -19.03
C PHE A 205 -26.81 -12.49 -19.01
N HIS A 206 -27.29 -13.49 -18.28
CA HIS A 206 -26.70 -14.84 -18.27
C HIS A 206 -26.76 -15.54 -19.63
N SER A 207 -27.66 -15.15 -20.53
CA SER A 207 -27.72 -15.69 -21.89
C SER A 207 -26.62 -15.16 -22.82
N ALA A 208 -25.83 -14.17 -22.38
CA ALA A 208 -24.73 -13.61 -23.16
C ALA A 208 -23.57 -14.61 -23.29
N ALA A 209 -23.17 -14.91 -24.54
CA ALA A 209 -22.03 -15.76 -24.83
C ALA A 209 -20.75 -14.93 -25.06
N LEU A 210 -19.62 -15.46 -24.58
CA LEU A 210 -18.29 -14.89 -24.86
C LEU A 210 -18.04 -14.87 -26.38
N VAL A 211 -17.62 -13.72 -26.90
CA VAL A 211 -17.16 -13.61 -28.28
C VAL A 211 -15.75 -14.19 -28.37
N PRO A 212 -15.51 -15.24 -29.19
CA PRO A 212 -14.17 -15.80 -29.36
C PRO A 212 -13.18 -14.73 -29.81
N THR A 213 -12.01 -14.69 -29.17
CA THR A 213 -10.94 -13.70 -29.35
C THR A 213 -10.50 -13.53 -30.82
N ASP A 214 -10.64 -14.55 -31.65
CA ASP A 214 -10.30 -14.50 -33.08
C ASP A 214 -11.21 -13.56 -33.90
N LYS A 215 -12.40 -13.23 -33.40
CA LYS A 215 -13.32 -12.25 -34.04
C LYS A 215 -13.19 -10.82 -33.50
N MET A 216 -12.46 -10.61 -32.41
CA MET A 216 -12.16 -9.26 -31.90
C MET A 216 -11.01 -8.58 -32.65
N ALA A 217 -10.20 -9.34 -33.39
CA ALA A 217 -9.11 -8.81 -34.21
C ALA A 217 -9.59 -8.04 -35.46
N ASP A 218 -10.84 -8.22 -35.89
CA ASP A 218 -11.33 -7.73 -37.20
C ASP A 218 -12.34 -6.57 -37.10
N GLY A 219 -12.55 -6.02 -35.90
CA GLY A 219 -13.56 -5.00 -35.64
C GLY A 219 -13.07 -3.91 -34.70
N LYS A 220 -12.26 -2.99 -35.21
CA LYS A 220 -11.72 -1.78 -34.54
C LYS A 220 -10.68 -2.02 -33.42
N MET A 221 -9.46 -2.36 -33.82
CA MET A 221 -8.24 -1.84 -33.17
C MET A 221 -7.51 -0.84 -34.09
N GLU A 222 -8.26 -0.07 -34.88
CA GLU A 222 -7.78 1.21 -35.41
C GLU A 222 -8.24 2.33 -34.46
N THR A 223 -7.57 2.47 -33.33
CA THR A 223 -7.22 3.82 -32.87
C THR A 223 -5.75 3.97 -33.15
N GLY A 224 -5.44 4.26 -34.42
CA GLY A 224 -4.15 4.83 -34.77
C GLY A 224 -3.89 5.98 -33.80
N ARG A 225 -2.69 6.01 -33.21
CA ARG A 225 -2.19 7.18 -32.48
C ARG A 225 -2.50 8.40 -33.34
N GLU A 226 -3.46 9.22 -32.92
CA GLU A 226 -3.65 10.54 -33.52
C GLU A 226 -2.37 11.31 -33.21
N ASN A 227 -1.47 11.31 -34.19
CA ASN A 227 -0.15 11.94 -34.18
C ASN A 227 0.90 11.21 -33.33
N GLY A 228 2.15 11.20 -33.80
CA GLY A 228 3.32 10.57 -33.19
C GLY A 228 3.76 11.12 -31.84
N GLN A 229 2.84 11.36 -30.91
CA GLN A 229 3.13 11.68 -29.52
C GLN A 229 3.65 10.43 -28.79
N SER A 230 4.76 10.61 -28.08
CA SER A 230 5.29 9.60 -27.16
C SER A 230 4.37 9.46 -25.95
N PRO A 231 4.28 8.27 -25.35
CA PRO A 231 3.46 8.07 -24.16
C PRO A 231 3.95 8.92 -22.99
N ASN A 232 3.04 9.28 -22.08
CA ASN A 232 3.39 9.93 -20.82
C ASN A 232 4.25 8.97 -20.00
N ARG A 233 5.52 9.35 -19.78
CA ARG A 233 6.53 8.48 -19.15
C ARG A 233 6.45 8.41 -17.63
N TYR A 234 5.60 9.21 -17.02
CA TYR A 234 5.37 9.26 -15.58
C TYR A 234 3.99 9.85 -15.31
N GLY A 235 3.48 9.63 -14.10
CA GLY A 235 2.18 10.14 -13.68
C GLY A 235 1.02 9.49 -14.43
N ARG A 236 -0.04 10.26 -14.70
CA ARG A 236 -1.29 9.75 -15.28
C ARG A 236 -1.15 9.49 -16.79
N PRO A 237 -1.52 8.30 -17.28
CA PRO A 237 -1.55 8.03 -18.72
C PRO A 237 -2.66 8.84 -19.40
N ASN A 238 -2.49 9.11 -20.69
CA ASN A 238 -3.57 9.64 -21.53
C ASN A 238 -4.63 8.57 -21.78
N ASN A 239 -5.73 8.93 -22.45
CA ASN A 239 -6.87 8.01 -22.61
C ASN A 239 -6.54 6.79 -23.47
N ALA A 240 -5.89 7.01 -24.62
CA ALA A 240 -5.56 5.91 -25.53
C ALA A 240 -4.56 4.92 -24.89
N ASP A 241 -3.51 5.44 -24.25
CA ASP A 241 -2.51 4.64 -23.55
C ASP A 241 -3.15 3.86 -22.39
N TYR A 242 -4.07 4.48 -21.65
CA TYR A 242 -4.78 3.82 -20.56
C TYR A 242 -5.59 2.60 -21.02
N GLU A 243 -6.37 2.71 -22.10
CA GLU A 243 -7.16 1.59 -22.61
C GLU A 243 -6.29 0.45 -23.13
N ILE A 244 -5.17 0.78 -23.79
CA ILE A 244 -4.20 -0.23 -24.23
C ILE A 244 -3.60 -0.94 -23.02
N ASP A 245 -3.14 -0.19 -22.03
CA ASP A 245 -2.49 -0.73 -20.85
C ASP A 245 -3.46 -1.58 -20.01
N ARG A 246 -4.76 -1.21 -19.97
CA ARG A 246 -5.80 -1.96 -19.24
C ARG A 246 -5.82 -3.43 -19.63
N THR A 247 -5.68 -3.72 -20.92
CA THR A 247 -5.71 -5.09 -21.47
C THR A 247 -4.45 -5.92 -21.16
N ARG A 248 -3.36 -5.28 -20.69
CA ARG A 248 -2.02 -5.88 -20.53
C ARG A 248 -1.49 -5.87 -19.09
N LEU A 249 -2.25 -5.32 -18.15
CA LEU A 249 -1.84 -5.17 -16.74
C LEU A 249 -2.25 -6.39 -15.90
N PHE A 250 -1.75 -7.56 -16.28
CA PHE A 250 -1.94 -8.82 -15.56
C PHE A 250 -0.59 -9.43 -15.16
N LEU A 251 -0.53 -10.08 -14.00
CA LEU A 251 0.74 -10.62 -13.47
C LEU A 251 1.46 -11.58 -14.44
N PRO A 252 0.78 -12.55 -15.09
CA PRO A 252 1.46 -13.48 -16.00
C PRO A 252 2.11 -12.75 -17.19
N GLN A 253 1.41 -11.77 -17.74
CA GLN A 253 1.88 -11.00 -18.91
C GLN A 253 3.12 -10.15 -18.57
N MET A 254 3.31 -9.75 -17.31
CA MET A 254 4.46 -8.95 -16.89
C MET A 254 5.79 -9.68 -16.87
N SER A 255 5.79 -11.03 -16.96
CA SER A 255 7.01 -11.84 -16.88
C SER A 255 7.72 -12.00 -18.23
N ASP A 256 6.97 -11.95 -19.34
CA ASP A 256 7.43 -12.52 -20.62
C ASP A 256 8.04 -11.48 -21.59
N ASP A 257 7.66 -10.20 -21.51
CA ASP A 257 7.98 -9.21 -22.57
C ASP A 257 9.11 -8.21 -22.24
N ILE A 258 9.72 -8.28 -21.06
CA ILE A 258 10.62 -7.21 -20.58
C ILE A 258 11.98 -7.20 -21.29
N ASP A 259 12.37 -8.31 -21.92
CA ASP A 259 13.70 -8.46 -22.54
C ASP A 259 13.75 -8.03 -24.03
N MET A 260 12.65 -7.51 -24.59
CA MET A 260 12.63 -7.03 -25.98
C MET A 260 13.08 -5.56 -26.07
N GLU A 261 14.15 -5.30 -26.83
CA GLU A 261 14.52 -3.94 -27.23
C GLU A 261 13.41 -3.34 -28.11
N MET A 262 12.80 -2.27 -27.64
CA MET A 262 11.75 -1.56 -28.35
C MET A 262 12.34 -0.42 -29.20
N GLY A 263 11.84 -0.27 -30.43
CA GLY A 263 12.24 0.85 -31.28
C GLY A 263 11.82 2.22 -30.73
N GLN A 264 10.64 2.28 -30.11
CA GLN A 264 10.04 3.47 -29.48
C GLN A 264 9.43 3.10 -28.14
N MET A 265 9.30 4.09 -27.25
CA MET A 265 8.68 3.88 -25.92
C MET A 265 7.21 3.48 -26.05
N THR A 266 6.79 2.47 -25.27
CA THR A 266 5.40 2.01 -25.16
C THR A 266 4.79 2.42 -23.82
N SER A 267 3.49 2.67 -23.79
CA SER A 267 2.77 3.00 -22.56
C SER A 267 2.80 1.84 -21.56
N THR A 268 2.71 0.61 -22.06
CA THR A 268 2.68 -0.60 -21.24
C THR A 268 4.00 -0.78 -20.50
N PHE A 269 5.14 -0.57 -21.17
CA PHE A 269 6.46 -0.57 -20.52
C PHE A 269 6.56 0.49 -19.43
N VAL A 270 6.04 1.71 -19.70
CA VAL A 270 6.01 2.78 -18.68
C VAL A 270 5.20 2.31 -17.46
N ARG A 271 3.98 1.80 -17.65
CA ARG A 271 3.13 1.36 -16.53
C ARG A 271 3.74 0.21 -15.75
N TRP A 272 4.38 -0.74 -16.42
CA TRP A 272 5.11 -1.82 -15.77
C TRP A 272 6.32 -1.32 -14.99
N SER A 273 7.04 -0.34 -15.52
CA SER A 273 8.13 0.32 -14.80
C SER A 273 7.62 0.97 -13.52
N VAL A 274 6.49 1.68 -13.58
CA VAL A 274 5.84 2.27 -12.40
C VAL A 274 5.47 1.17 -11.41
N TYR A 275 4.81 0.10 -11.86
CA TYR A 275 4.48 -1.03 -10.98
C TYR A 275 5.74 -1.62 -10.30
N CYS A 276 6.78 -1.94 -11.07
CA CYS A 276 8.02 -2.54 -10.56
C CYS A 276 8.74 -1.62 -9.55
N ALA A 277 8.69 -0.30 -9.75
CA ALA A 277 9.32 0.66 -8.84
C ALA A 277 8.73 0.62 -7.42
N TYR A 278 7.44 0.26 -7.27
CA TYR A 278 6.74 0.24 -5.98
C TYR A 278 6.54 -1.16 -5.41
N PHE A 279 6.34 -2.18 -6.25
CA PHE A 279 6.01 -3.54 -5.82
C PHE A 279 7.15 -4.55 -6.01
N GLY A 280 8.25 -4.12 -6.60
CA GLY A 280 9.33 -4.99 -7.06
C GLY A 280 8.89 -5.86 -8.24
N ARG A 281 9.78 -6.72 -8.72
CA ARG A 281 9.43 -7.66 -9.78
C ARG A 281 8.57 -8.80 -9.26
N PRO A 282 7.59 -9.27 -10.05
CA PRO A 282 6.92 -10.51 -9.75
C PRO A 282 7.92 -11.66 -9.97
N SER A 283 8.42 -12.26 -8.89
CA SER A 283 9.18 -13.51 -8.95
C SER A 283 8.21 -14.67 -9.15
N LEU A 284 7.70 -14.82 -10.38
CA LEU A 284 6.90 -15.97 -10.78
C LEU A 284 7.86 -17.06 -11.28
N GLU A 285 8.54 -17.77 -10.38
CA GLU A 285 9.19 -19.04 -10.74
C GLU A 285 8.11 -20.10 -10.97
N LEU A 286 7.37 -19.93 -12.07
CA LEU A 286 6.34 -20.84 -12.52
C LEU A 286 7.02 -22.00 -13.27
N ASN A 287 7.29 -23.09 -12.56
CA ASN A 287 7.37 -24.41 -13.20
C ASN A 287 5.95 -24.82 -13.63
N LEU A 288 5.42 -24.17 -14.68
CA LEU A 288 4.26 -24.68 -15.39
C LEU A 288 4.71 -25.95 -16.13
N LYS A 289 4.58 -27.11 -15.48
CA LYS A 289 4.36 -28.34 -16.24
C LYS A 289 2.95 -28.21 -16.82
N GLU A 290 2.82 -28.38 -18.12
CA GLU A 290 1.62 -28.15 -18.91
C GLU A 290 0.39 -29.02 -18.54
N ASP A 291 0.44 -29.82 -17.46
CA ASP A 291 -0.56 -30.87 -17.16
C ASP A 291 -1.66 -30.51 -16.16
N ASP A 292 -1.63 -29.35 -15.48
CA ASP A 292 -2.64 -29.01 -14.44
C ASP A 292 -3.52 -27.78 -14.78
N THR A 293 -3.82 -27.55 -16.07
CA THR A 293 -4.77 -26.50 -16.48
C THR A 293 -6.21 -26.96 -16.21
N VAL A 294 -6.73 -26.66 -15.02
CA VAL A 294 -8.18 -26.75 -14.75
C VAL A 294 -8.79 -25.37 -14.99
N MET A 295 -9.42 -25.18 -16.15
CA MET A 295 -10.31 -24.05 -16.42
C MET A 295 -11.48 -24.13 -15.42
N LEU A 296 -11.60 -23.12 -14.57
CA LEU A 296 -12.79 -22.93 -13.74
C LEU A 296 -13.71 -21.96 -14.47
N ASP A 297 -14.85 -22.47 -14.93
CA ASP A 297 -15.97 -21.65 -15.38
C ASP A 297 -16.52 -20.84 -14.19
N ILE A 298 -17.01 -19.62 -14.49
CA ILE A 298 -17.61 -18.72 -13.50
C ILE A 298 -18.95 -19.31 -13.06
N GLU A 299 -18.97 -20.10 -11.99
CA GLU A 299 -20.20 -20.42 -11.29
C GLU A 299 -20.53 -19.29 -10.30
N HIS A 300 -21.63 -18.58 -10.59
CA HIS A 300 -22.22 -17.61 -9.68
C HIS A 300 -22.72 -18.32 -8.42
N SER A 301 -22.17 -17.93 -7.27
CA SER A 301 -22.53 -18.44 -5.95
C SER A 301 -24.00 -18.17 -5.63
N GLU A 302 -24.86 -19.19 -5.70
CA GLU A 302 -26.19 -19.14 -5.08
C GLU A 302 -26.06 -19.25 -3.56
N CYS A 303 -26.69 -18.31 -2.86
CA CYS A 303 -26.75 -18.30 -1.40
C CYS A 303 -27.95 -19.13 -0.94
N GLU A 304 -27.70 -20.35 -0.45
CA GLU A 304 -28.73 -21.30 -0.05
C GLU A 304 -29.42 -20.87 1.26
N LYS A 305 -30.64 -20.33 1.14
CA LYS A 305 -31.55 -20.10 2.28
C LYS A 305 -32.31 -21.39 2.60
N GLY A 306 -32.18 -21.86 3.84
CA GLY A 306 -32.88 -23.03 4.34
C GLY A 306 -34.41 -22.92 4.27
N ARG A 307 -35.05 -24.04 3.90
CA ARG A 307 -36.47 -24.29 4.18
C ARG A 307 -36.71 -25.75 4.57
N ILE A 308 -37.36 -25.90 5.71
CA ILE A 308 -37.95 -27.12 6.26
C ILE A 308 -39.19 -27.50 5.43
N SER A 309 -39.38 -28.76 5.02
CA SER A 309 -40.56 -29.60 5.34
C SER A 309 -40.61 -30.97 4.61
N GLN A 310 -40.71 -32.03 5.43
CA GLN A 310 -41.59 -33.23 5.37
C GLN A 310 -41.56 -34.29 4.23
N LYS A 311 -41.10 -35.49 4.63
CA LYS A 311 -41.68 -36.87 4.54
C LYS A 311 -42.55 -37.29 3.33
N GLY A 312 -42.19 -38.45 2.76
CA GLY A 312 -43.17 -39.37 2.12
C GLY A 312 -42.60 -40.47 1.20
N ASN A 313 -42.17 -41.60 1.77
CA ASN A 313 -42.30 -43.01 1.31
C ASN A 313 -42.50 -43.38 -0.18
N ASN A 314 -41.58 -44.17 -0.77
CA ASN A 314 -41.67 -45.63 -1.07
C ASN A 314 -40.83 -46.10 -2.30
N LYS A 315 -40.10 -47.20 -2.06
CA LYS A 315 -39.28 -48.11 -2.90
C LYS A 315 -40.07 -48.88 -4.00
N PRO A 316 -39.50 -49.83 -4.80
CA PRO A 316 -38.11 -50.13 -5.24
C PRO A 316 -37.98 -50.55 -6.75
N VAL A 317 -36.80 -51.11 -7.13
CA VAL A 317 -36.44 -52.08 -8.24
C VAL A 317 -35.21 -51.52 -8.98
N SER A 318 -33.95 -51.89 -8.70
CA SER A 318 -33.16 -53.15 -8.75
C SER A 318 -32.35 -53.33 -10.05
N GLU A 319 -31.09 -53.76 -9.84
CA GLU A 319 -30.00 -54.18 -10.77
C GLU A 319 -28.85 -53.15 -10.82
N GLY A 320 -27.61 -53.42 -10.46
CA GLY A 320 -26.93 -54.64 -10.03
C GLY A 320 -25.45 -54.49 -10.40
N LYS A 321 -24.54 -54.41 -9.41
CA LYS A 321 -23.14 -54.83 -9.54
C LYS A 321 -22.45 -54.79 -8.17
N GLU A 322 -22.16 -55.99 -7.68
CA GLU A 322 -21.33 -56.25 -6.51
C GLU A 322 -19.88 -55.83 -6.79
N VAL A 323 -19.30 -55.04 -5.90
CA VAL A 323 -17.84 -55.01 -5.66
C VAL A 323 -17.64 -54.97 -4.15
N SER A 324 -17.01 -56.03 -3.64
CA SER A 324 -16.57 -56.18 -2.25
C SER A 324 -15.78 -54.98 -1.76
N THR A 325 -16.21 -54.39 -0.64
CA THR A 325 -15.34 -53.63 0.25
C THR A 325 -15.50 -54.17 1.66
N THR A 326 -14.44 -54.80 2.14
CA THR A 326 -14.21 -55.14 3.55
C THR A 326 -14.18 -53.87 4.39
N PRO A 327 -14.82 -53.83 5.57
CA PRO A 327 -14.60 -52.75 6.54
C PRO A 327 -13.16 -52.80 7.05
N HIS A 328 -12.41 -51.71 6.82
CA HIS A 328 -11.09 -51.52 7.40
C HIS A 328 -11.28 -51.01 8.83
N ASP A 329 -10.86 -51.80 9.82
CA ASP A 329 -10.73 -51.35 11.20
C ASP A 329 -9.76 -50.16 11.28
N PRO A 330 -10.03 -49.11 12.07
CA PRO A 330 -9.03 -48.09 12.38
C PRO A 330 -8.09 -48.65 13.46
N GLU A 331 -6.82 -48.83 13.10
CA GLU A 331 -5.76 -49.15 14.06
C GLU A 331 -5.64 -48.07 15.16
N PRO A 332 -5.36 -48.45 16.41
CA PRO A 332 -5.12 -47.51 17.49
C PRO A 332 -3.77 -46.81 17.28
N TYR A 333 -3.81 -45.55 16.83
CA TYR A 333 -2.66 -44.65 16.87
C TYR A 333 -2.11 -44.58 18.31
N SER A 334 -0.82 -44.89 18.46
CA SER A 334 -0.14 -44.90 19.76
C SER A 334 -0.12 -43.50 20.39
N MET A 335 -0.64 -43.37 21.61
CA MET A 335 -0.57 -42.17 22.47
C MET A 335 0.85 -41.56 22.58
N SER A 336 1.88 -42.38 22.36
CA SER A 336 3.28 -41.93 22.36
C SER A 336 3.64 -41.10 21.12
N GLN A 337 3.03 -41.38 19.97
CA GLN A 337 3.30 -40.65 18.72
C GLN A 337 2.62 -39.28 18.72
N THR A 338 1.39 -39.16 19.22
CA THR A 338 0.71 -37.87 19.36
C THR A 338 1.41 -36.94 20.36
N MET A 339 1.95 -37.49 21.46
CA MET A 339 2.78 -36.69 22.39
C MET A 339 4.12 -36.26 21.79
N GLN A 340 4.75 -37.10 20.95
CA GLN A 340 5.98 -36.74 20.24
C GLN A 340 5.71 -35.65 19.18
N ASP A 341 4.66 -35.77 18.40
CA ASP A 341 4.28 -34.79 17.37
C ASP A 341 3.91 -33.44 18.00
N MET A 342 3.21 -33.45 19.15
CA MET A 342 2.95 -32.25 19.94
C MET A 342 4.23 -31.61 20.48
N GLY A 343 5.18 -32.41 20.97
CA GLY A 343 6.50 -31.94 21.42
C GLY A 343 7.30 -31.26 20.31
N VAL A 344 7.31 -31.87 19.12
CA VAL A 344 7.96 -31.30 17.92
C VAL A 344 7.31 -29.98 17.52
N ARG A 345 5.97 -29.92 17.54
CA ARG A 345 5.23 -28.69 17.19
C ARG A 345 5.47 -27.57 18.20
N TYR A 346 5.58 -27.88 19.48
CA TYR A 346 5.92 -26.91 20.53
C TYR A 346 7.33 -26.35 20.34
N GLU A 347 8.31 -27.20 20.03
CA GLU A 347 9.68 -26.76 19.78
C GLU A 347 9.79 -25.91 18.50
N GLN A 348 9.04 -26.25 17.45
CA GLN A 348 8.93 -25.42 16.25
C GLN A 348 8.33 -24.04 16.53
N LEU A 349 7.31 -23.96 17.38
CA LEU A 349 6.74 -22.68 17.81
C LEU A 349 7.77 -21.86 18.58
N ARG A 350 8.49 -22.48 19.52
CA ARG A 350 9.53 -21.84 20.32
C ARG A 350 10.63 -21.25 19.44
N GLN A 351 11.10 -22.01 18.45
CA GLN A 351 12.07 -21.51 17.48
C GLN A 351 11.54 -20.35 16.63
N ARG A 352 10.25 -20.36 16.23
CA ARG A 352 9.63 -19.24 15.51
C ARG A 352 9.56 -17.98 16.38
N VAL A 353 9.26 -18.11 17.67
CA VAL A 353 9.26 -16.97 18.61
C VAL A 353 10.66 -16.39 18.74
N THR A 354 11.68 -17.23 18.94
CA THR A 354 13.07 -16.76 19.04
C THR A 354 13.55 -16.07 17.76
N ARG A 355 13.22 -16.61 16.57
CA ARG A 355 13.53 -15.95 15.30
C ARG A 355 12.88 -14.58 15.18
N LYS A 356 11.61 -14.45 15.59
CA LYS A 356 10.89 -13.17 15.57
C LYS A 356 11.46 -12.16 16.57
N GLU A 357 11.85 -12.61 17.76
CA GLU A 357 12.55 -11.76 18.73
C GLU A 357 13.89 -11.25 18.17
N GLN A 358 14.61 -12.09 17.45
CA GLN A 358 15.89 -11.71 16.86
C GLN A 358 15.72 -10.67 15.76
N VAL A 359 14.74 -10.86 14.87
CA VAL A 359 14.37 -9.85 13.86
C VAL A 359 13.95 -8.54 14.54
N LEU A 360 13.19 -8.61 15.63
CA LEU A 360 12.78 -7.42 16.38
C LEU A 360 14.00 -6.66 16.95
N GLN A 361 14.98 -7.38 17.51
CA GLN A 361 16.23 -6.79 18.00
C GLN A 361 17.04 -6.14 16.87
N ASP A 362 17.16 -6.81 15.71
CA ASP A 362 17.86 -6.25 14.55
C ASP A 362 17.18 -4.96 14.05
N THR A 363 15.85 -4.92 14.03
CA THR A 363 15.11 -3.71 13.66
C THR A 363 15.29 -2.57 14.67
N LEU A 364 15.35 -2.87 15.97
CA LEU A 364 15.63 -1.87 17.00
C LEU A 364 17.03 -1.29 16.85
N HIS A 365 18.04 -2.13 16.60
CA HIS A 365 19.40 -1.68 16.31
C HIS A 365 19.47 -0.83 15.05
N GLN A 366 18.70 -1.16 14.01
CA GLN A 366 18.65 -0.33 12.80
C GLN A 366 18.00 1.04 13.07
N ILE A 367 16.95 1.09 13.90
CA ILE A 367 16.32 2.35 14.31
C ILE A 367 17.31 3.23 15.08
N ASP A 368 18.08 2.66 16.01
CA ASP A 368 19.09 3.41 16.77
C ASP A 368 20.18 3.99 15.86
N ARG A 369 20.67 3.20 14.89
CA ARG A 369 21.64 3.70 13.89
C ARG A 369 21.05 4.86 13.09
N ASN A 370 19.80 4.74 12.65
CA ASN A 370 19.13 5.79 11.89
C ASN A 370 18.96 7.07 12.74
N ASN A 371 18.64 6.94 14.03
CA ASN A 371 18.56 8.07 14.95
C ASN A 371 19.92 8.75 15.12
N THR A 372 21.02 7.98 15.24
CA THR A 372 22.37 8.56 15.32
C THR A 372 22.74 9.35 14.06
N VAL A 373 22.35 8.87 12.87
CA VAL A 373 22.55 9.60 11.61
C VAL A 373 21.72 10.88 11.58
N LEU A 374 20.46 10.83 12.05
CA LEU A 374 19.57 11.99 12.15
C LEU A 374 20.13 13.08 13.10
N ASP A 375 20.71 12.67 14.22
CA ASP A 375 21.36 13.59 15.16
C ASP A 375 22.57 14.27 14.51
N GLY A 376 23.39 13.51 13.78
CA GLY A 376 24.54 14.05 13.03
C GLY A 376 24.13 15.03 11.92
N LEU A 377 23.01 14.78 11.22
CA LEU A 377 22.46 15.71 10.25
C LEU A 377 21.91 16.97 10.91
N SER A 378 21.25 16.84 12.07
CA SER A 378 20.73 17.98 12.83
C SER A 378 21.87 18.89 13.33
N GLN A 379 22.98 18.30 13.77
CA GLN A 379 24.17 19.06 14.16
C GLN A 379 24.78 19.83 12.97
N LYS A 380 24.87 19.21 11.78
CA LYS A 380 25.35 19.90 10.57
C LYS A 380 24.45 21.07 10.17
N ILE A 381 23.13 20.91 10.29
CA ILE A 381 22.18 22.00 10.03
C ILE A 381 22.42 23.16 11.00
N GLN A 382 22.64 22.88 12.29
CA GLN A 382 22.95 23.92 13.28
C GLN A 382 24.28 24.62 13.00
N GLU A 383 25.33 23.88 12.60
CA GLU A 383 26.62 24.46 12.23
C GLU A 383 26.53 25.38 11.01
N GLU A 384 25.81 24.96 9.96
CA GLU A 384 25.58 25.80 8.78
C GLU A 384 24.74 27.04 9.11
N GLN A 385 23.74 26.92 9.99
CA GLN A 385 22.96 28.06 10.47
C GLN A 385 23.83 29.06 11.25
N ALA A 386 24.77 28.58 12.07
CA ALA A 386 25.70 29.44 12.79
C ALA A 386 26.62 30.22 11.85
N LYS A 387 27.16 29.56 10.81
CA LYS A 387 27.97 30.21 9.77
C LYS A 387 27.18 31.28 9.02
N LEU A 388 25.92 30.99 8.68
CA LEU A 388 25.04 31.95 8.02
C LEU A 388 24.88 33.22 8.87
N ASN A 389 24.55 33.06 10.16
CA ASN A 389 24.41 34.18 11.09
C ASN A 389 25.71 35.01 11.22
N GLU A 390 26.87 34.35 11.21
CA GLU A 390 28.17 35.01 11.27
C GLU A 390 28.44 35.85 10.01
N THR A 391 28.09 35.33 8.83
CA THR A 391 28.18 36.09 7.57
C THR A 391 27.20 37.27 7.52
N GLU A 392 25.98 37.09 8.03
CA GLU A 392 25.02 38.19 8.14
C GLU A 392 25.55 39.30 9.06
N GLN A 393 26.15 38.94 10.20
CA GLN A 393 26.74 39.91 11.11
C GLN A 393 27.94 40.65 10.50
N MET A 394 28.79 39.96 9.71
CA MET A 394 29.86 40.62 8.95
C MET A 394 29.30 41.62 7.94
N THR A 395 28.23 41.27 7.22
CA THR A 395 27.57 42.14 6.25
C THR A 395 26.97 43.39 6.93
N ILE A 396 26.38 43.23 8.10
CA ILE A 396 25.88 44.35 8.93
C ILE A 396 27.04 45.27 9.38
N ASN A 397 28.18 44.70 9.76
CA ASN A 397 29.34 45.48 10.17
C ASN A 397 29.98 46.24 9.00
N GLU A 398 29.98 45.68 7.80
CA GLU A 398 30.48 46.38 6.60
C GLU A 398 29.54 47.50 6.16
N THR A 399 28.23 47.25 6.17
CA THR A 399 27.23 48.27 5.83
C THR A 399 27.23 49.44 6.82
N THR A 400 27.44 49.20 8.12
CA THR A 400 27.61 50.27 9.11
C THR A 400 28.90 51.08 8.92
N LYS A 401 30.01 50.44 8.55
CA LYS A 401 31.25 51.15 8.16
C LYS A 401 31.04 52.05 6.94
N LEU A 402 30.36 51.54 5.91
CA LEU A 402 30.02 52.32 4.72
C LEU A 402 29.14 53.53 5.06
N SER A 403 28.12 53.35 5.89
CA SER A 403 27.27 54.46 6.39
C SER A 403 28.07 55.54 7.12
N THR A 404 29.07 55.13 7.90
CA THR A 404 29.93 56.07 8.65
C THR A 404 30.84 56.86 7.72
N LEU A 405 31.43 56.21 6.71
CA LEU A 405 32.22 56.86 5.68
C LEU A 405 31.38 57.86 4.89
N GLN A 406 30.15 57.48 4.54
CA GLN A 406 29.21 58.34 3.83
C GLN A 406 28.89 59.61 4.64
N ARG A 407 28.64 59.49 5.95
CA ARG A 407 28.50 60.66 6.85
C ARG A 407 29.73 61.56 6.88
N ASN A 408 30.93 60.99 6.89
CA ASN A 408 32.17 61.76 6.89
C ASN A 408 32.36 62.53 5.58
N VAL A 409 32.01 61.93 4.45
CA VAL A 409 32.02 62.61 3.13
C VAL A 409 31.04 63.78 3.14
N GLU A 410 29.82 63.59 3.64
CA GLU A 410 28.82 64.66 3.74
C GLU A 410 29.25 65.81 4.66
N SER A 411 29.91 65.48 5.77
CA SER A 411 30.50 66.49 6.66
C SER A 411 31.61 67.29 5.96
N LYS A 412 32.47 66.62 5.20
CA LYS A 412 33.53 67.27 4.41
C LYS A 412 32.98 68.14 3.29
N GLN A 413 31.91 67.71 2.61
CA GLN A 413 31.20 68.52 1.62
C GLN A 413 30.59 69.77 2.27
N SER A 414 30.01 69.64 3.47
CA SER A 414 29.47 70.79 4.21
C SER A 414 30.56 71.78 4.61
N GLN A 415 31.75 71.29 5.01
CA GLN A 415 32.92 72.13 5.27
C GLN A 415 33.40 72.88 4.03
N LEU A 416 33.43 72.22 2.86
CA LEU A 416 33.79 72.86 1.59
C LEU A 416 32.77 73.94 1.19
N LYS A 417 31.48 73.69 1.40
CA LYS A 417 30.41 74.66 1.12
C LYS A 417 30.55 75.92 1.99
N ASN A 418 30.91 75.75 3.26
CA ASN A 418 31.17 76.87 4.17
C ASN A 418 32.43 77.67 3.79
N LEU A 419 33.51 77.01 3.36
CA LEU A 419 34.73 77.68 2.89
C LEU A 419 34.49 78.45 1.58
N SER A 420 33.70 77.88 0.67
CA SER A 420 33.22 78.54 -0.55
C SER A 420 32.41 79.81 -0.24
N GLY A 421 31.49 79.75 0.73
CA GLY A 421 30.70 80.89 1.18
C GLY A 421 31.51 82.02 1.84
N LEU A 422 32.69 81.72 2.40
CA LEU A 422 33.62 82.70 2.98
C LEU A 422 34.54 83.37 1.94
N LEU A 423 34.79 82.71 0.80
CA LEU A 423 35.57 83.28 -0.31
C LEU A 423 34.75 84.26 -1.17
N ALA A 424 33.43 84.07 -1.24
CA ALA A 424 32.52 84.94 -2.00
C ALA A 424 32.59 86.45 -1.60
N PRO A 425 32.57 86.84 -0.31
CA PRO A 425 32.68 88.26 0.07
C PRO A 425 34.11 88.83 -0.02
N ALA A 426 35.16 88.00 -0.03
CA ALA A 426 36.55 88.46 -0.14
C ALA A 426 36.91 88.94 -1.56
N ILE A 427 36.21 88.43 -2.58
CA ILE A 427 36.35 88.86 -3.98
C ILE A 427 35.58 90.18 -4.22
N GLN A 428 34.62 90.53 -3.37
CA GLN A 428 33.76 91.71 -3.51
C GLN A 428 34.29 92.96 -2.78
N GLN A 429 35.33 92.84 -1.95
CA GLN A 429 35.95 93.96 -1.21
C GLN A 429 37.22 94.55 -1.86
N SER A 430 37.73 93.97 -2.95
CA SER A 430 38.99 94.39 -3.59
C SER A 430 38.81 95.21 -4.90
N GLY A 431 37.62 95.76 -5.16
CA GLY A 431 37.30 96.40 -6.44
C GLY A 431 36.52 97.72 -6.39
N GLU A 432 36.72 98.59 -5.40
CA GLU A 432 36.18 99.97 -5.45
C GLU A 432 37.25 101.00 -5.04
N LEU A 433 37.88 101.62 -6.05
CA LEU A 433 38.40 102.99 -5.98
C LEU A 433 37.96 103.74 -7.24
N GLN A 434 37.28 104.86 -7.00
CA GLN A 434 36.62 105.73 -7.98
C GLN A 434 37.52 106.96 -8.35
N PRO A 435 37.11 107.92 -9.22
CA PRO A 435 37.79 108.26 -10.48
C PRO A 435 38.41 109.68 -10.56
N ARG A 436 39.22 109.97 -11.60
CA ARG A 436 39.38 111.35 -12.13
C ARG A 436 39.95 111.44 -13.56
N GLU A 437 39.11 112.01 -14.43
CA GLU A 437 39.34 112.88 -15.60
C GLU A 437 40.67 112.82 -16.38
N LYS A 438 40.58 112.60 -17.71
CA LYS A 438 40.70 113.65 -18.75
C LYS A 438 40.65 113.07 -20.19
N ARG A 439 39.71 113.62 -20.96
CA ARG A 439 39.76 114.10 -22.36
C ARG A 439 40.47 113.32 -23.49
N ASP A 440 39.72 113.30 -24.58
CA ASP A 440 40.08 113.47 -25.99
C ASP A 440 40.49 112.25 -26.84
N THR A 441 39.54 111.93 -27.73
CA THR A 441 39.70 111.63 -29.17
C THR A 441 40.23 110.28 -29.66
N CYS A 442 39.46 109.77 -30.64
CA CYS A 442 39.81 108.91 -31.77
C CYS A 442 39.84 107.37 -31.60
N ARG A 443 38.81 106.77 -32.22
CA ARG A 443 38.85 105.63 -33.18
C ARG A 443 39.44 104.30 -32.68
N SER A 444 38.57 103.31 -32.49
CA SER A 444 38.80 101.90 -32.88
C SER A 444 37.56 101.05 -32.58
N GLU A 445 36.77 100.73 -33.59
CA GLU A 445 35.79 99.64 -33.55
C GLU A 445 36.57 98.33 -33.68
N HIS A 446 36.79 97.57 -32.60
CA HIS A 446 37.13 96.12 -32.62
C HIS A 446 37.13 95.46 -31.22
N GLY A 447 36.42 96.01 -30.23
CA GLY A 447 36.52 95.54 -28.83
C GLY A 447 35.32 94.77 -28.24
N THR A 448 34.14 94.78 -28.88
CA THR A 448 32.89 94.42 -28.19
C THR A 448 32.46 92.95 -28.29
N GLU A 449 32.94 92.17 -29.27
CA GLU A 449 32.57 90.75 -29.39
C GLU A 449 33.31 89.84 -28.39
N PHE A 450 34.48 90.24 -27.91
CA PHE A 450 35.30 89.42 -27.00
C PHE A 450 34.81 89.52 -25.54
N GLU A 451 34.33 90.70 -25.13
CA GLU A 451 33.82 90.95 -23.78
C GLU A 451 32.42 90.33 -23.56
N GLN A 452 31.56 90.33 -24.59
CA GLN A 452 30.26 89.67 -24.53
C GLN A 452 30.38 88.14 -24.52
N LYS A 453 31.29 87.56 -25.30
CA LYS A 453 31.58 86.12 -25.25
C LYS A 453 32.08 85.68 -23.88
N ALA A 454 32.98 86.44 -23.26
CA ALA A 454 33.50 86.13 -21.94
C ALA A 454 32.42 86.19 -20.83
N HIS A 455 31.46 87.11 -20.96
CA HIS A 455 30.35 87.22 -20.02
C HIS A 455 29.32 86.10 -20.19
N ASP A 456 28.99 85.72 -21.42
CA ASP A 456 28.08 84.61 -21.71
C ASP A 456 28.69 83.25 -21.29
N GLU A 457 30.01 83.10 -21.39
CA GLU A 457 30.76 81.91 -20.95
C GLU A 457 30.77 81.78 -19.42
N GLN A 458 30.90 82.90 -18.68
CA GLN A 458 30.75 82.90 -17.22
C GLN A 458 29.33 82.56 -16.75
N ILE A 459 28.30 83.03 -17.46
CA ILE A 459 26.91 82.66 -17.16
C ILE A 459 26.69 81.16 -17.40
N ALA A 460 27.20 80.62 -18.52
CA ALA A 460 27.10 79.21 -18.83
C ALA A 460 27.80 78.32 -17.78
N GLU A 461 28.99 78.70 -17.32
CA GLU A 461 29.70 77.97 -16.26
C GLU A 461 28.96 78.02 -14.91
N PHE A 462 28.39 79.18 -14.56
CA PHE A 462 27.59 79.32 -13.35
C PHE A 462 26.32 78.47 -13.40
N GLU A 463 25.62 78.47 -14.53
CA GLU A 463 24.45 77.62 -14.74
C GLU A 463 24.81 76.13 -14.70
N GLN A 464 25.93 75.73 -15.28
CA GLN A 464 26.39 74.34 -15.28
C GLN A 464 26.79 73.89 -13.87
N SER A 465 27.43 74.76 -13.10
CA SER A 465 27.74 74.52 -11.68
C SER A 465 26.47 74.35 -10.85
N LYS A 466 25.45 75.20 -11.05
CA LYS A 466 24.16 75.09 -10.36
C LYS A 466 23.38 73.83 -10.74
N ARG A 467 23.39 73.44 -12.01
CA ARG A 467 22.78 72.18 -12.46
C ARG A 467 23.46 70.98 -11.81
N ALA A 468 24.79 70.97 -11.75
CA ALA A 468 25.55 69.89 -11.09
C ALA A 468 25.27 69.81 -9.57
N GLU A 469 25.10 70.95 -8.89
CA GLU A 469 24.68 70.96 -7.47
C GLU A 469 23.28 70.36 -7.28
N TYR A 470 22.30 70.72 -8.11
CA TYR A 470 20.95 70.17 -8.02
C TYR A 470 20.92 68.68 -8.36
N GLU A 471 21.70 68.25 -9.34
CA GLU A 471 21.79 66.85 -9.74
C GLU A 471 22.40 65.98 -8.63
N ALA A 472 23.46 66.46 -7.95
CA ALA A 472 24.02 65.79 -6.78
C ALA A 472 23.05 65.71 -5.59
N GLU A 473 22.20 66.72 -5.40
CA GLU A 473 21.17 66.74 -4.34
C GLU A 473 20.02 65.78 -4.65
N ILE A 474 19.62 65.67 -5.93
CA ILE A 474 18.66 64.68 -6.42
C ILE A 474 19.21 63.25 -6.20
N ASP A 475 20.46 63.01 -6.55
CA ASP A 475 21.11 61.70 -6.37
C ASP A 475 21.20 61.31 -4.88
N LYS A 476 21.48 62.27 -4.00
CA LYS A 476 21.49 62.05 -2.55
C LYS A 476 20.10 61.66 -2.04
N LEU A 477 19.07 62.40 -2.44
CA LEU A 477 17.69 62.09 -2.06
C LEU A 477 17.24 60.73 -2.58
N ASP A 478 17.61 60.35 -3.81
CA ASP A 478 17.28 59.05 -4.38
C ASP A 478 17.98 57.89 -3.65
N GLN A 479 19.24 58.07 -3.23
CA GLN A 479 19.94 57.10 -2.38
C GLN A 479 19.29 56.96 -0.99
N GLU A 480 18.90 58.06 -0.34
CA GLU A 480 18.19 58.01 0.94
C GLU A 480 16.82 57.33 0.82
N LEU A 481 16.09 57.59 -0.28
CA LEU A 481 14.81 56.94 -0.52
C LEU A 481 15.00 55.43 -0.71
N LYS A 482 15.96 55.03 -1.57
CA LYS A 482 16.29 53.62 -1.82
C LYS A 482 16.69 52.87 -0.55
N THR A 483 17.51 53.47 0.30
CA THR A 483 17.93 52.84 1.56
C THR A 483 16.78 52.69 2.54
N LYS A 484 15.90 53.71 2.68
CA LYS A 484 14.70 53.60 3.51
C LYS A 484 13.74 52.51 3.02
N PHE A 485 13.47 52.46 1.71
CA PHE A 485 12.63 51.42 1.13
C PHE A 485 13.24 50.03 1.28
N SER A 486 14.56 49.89 1.10
CA SER A 486 15.27 48.61 1.28
C SER A 486 15.17 48.12 2.73
N ASN A 487 15.41 49.01 3.71
CA ASN A 487 15.33 48.67 5.13
C ASN A 487 13.90 48.30 5.55
N GLN A 488 12.90 49.04 5.08
CA GLN A 488 11.50 48.79 5.41
C GLN A 488 11.00 47.47 4.79
N LYS A 489 11.46 47.17 3.56
CA LYS A 489 11.20 45.88 2.91
C LYS A 489 11.84 44.72 3.67
N SER A 490 13.10 44.85 4.07
CA SER A 490 13.83 43.83 4.83
C SER A 490 13.16 43.56 6.20
N MET A 491 12.78 44.60 6.94
CA MET A 491 12.05 44.49 8.21
C MET A 491 10.70 43.75 8.04
N LEU A 492 9.95 44.08 7.00
CA LEU A 492 8.66 43.44 6.72
C LEU A 492 8.84 41.96 6.35
N GLU A 493 9.86 41.63 5.57
CA GLU A 493 10.18 40.25 5.20
C GLU A 493 10.62 39.42 6.41
N GLN A 494 11.46 39.97 7.30
CA GLN A 494 11.86 39.30 8.54
C GLN A 494 10.66 39.08 9.48
N SER A 495 9.79 40.07 9.65
CA SER A 495 8.57 39.94 10.47
C SER A 495 7.66 38.82 9.94
N LYS A 496 7.40 38.80 8.62
CA LYS A 496 6.56 37.76 8.02
C LYS A 496 7.19 36.37 8.10
N ARG A 497 8.52 36.27 7.92
CA ARG A 497 9.23 34.98 8.08
C ARG A 497 9.07 34.43 9.50
N ALA A 498 9.27 35.28 10.52
CA ALA A 498 9.11 34.88 11.91
C ALA A 498 7.67 34.42 12.23
N GLU A 499 6.66 35.11 11.68
CA GLU A 499 5.25 34.70 11.83
C GLU A 499 4.99 33.32 11.20
N TYR A 500 5.46 33.08 9.97
CA TYR A 500 5.30 31.79 9.32
C TYR A 500 6.05 30.67 10.03
N GLU A 501 7.24 30.94 10.55
CA GLU A 501 8.04 29.95 11.27
C GLU A 501 7.36 29.53 12.58
N ALA A 502 6.81 30.50 13.33
CA ALA A 502 6.02 30.21 14.53
C ALA A 502 4.75 29.38 14.24
N GLU A 503 4.08 29.64 13.12
CA GLU A 503 2.90 28.87 12.71
C GLU A 503 3.25 27.45 12.25
N ILE A 504 4.37 27.29 11.54
CA ILE A 504 4.92 25.97 11.18
C ILE A 504 5.24 25.16 12.45
N ASP A 505 5.91 25.76 13.43
CA ASP A 505 6.25 25.09 14.69
C ASP A 505 5.01 24.65 15.46
N LYS A 506 3.99 25.52 15.52
CA LYS A 506 2.71 25.19 16.14
C LYS A 506 2.03 24.00 15.45
N LEU A 507 1.95 24.02 14.11
CA LEU A 507 1.36 22.93 13.34
C LEU A 507 2.15 21.63 13.49
N ALA A 508 3.48 21.70 13.55
CA ALA A 508 4.34 20.54 13.78
C ALA A 508 4.09 19.91 15.16
N GLN A 509 3.92 20.71 16.21
CA GLN A 509 3.57 20.23 17.54
C GLN A 509 2.17 19.59 17.59
N GLU A 510 1.18 20.21 16.94
CA GLU A 510 -0.17 19.63 16.83
C GLU A 510 -0.19 18.30 16.08
N LEU A 511 0.57 18.18 14.98
CA LEU A 511 0.72 16.91 14.26
C LEU A 511 1.39 15.85 15.14
N LYS A 512 2.48 16.21 15.83
CA LYS A 512 3.21 15.30 16.71
C LYS A 512 2.33 14.75 17.83
N THR A 513 1.52 15.60 18.46
CA THR A 513 0.57 15.19 19.51
C THR A 513 -0.55 14.31 18.97
N LYS A 514 -1.13 14.64 17.80
CA LYS A 514 -2.14 13.80 17.13
C LYS A 514 -1.60 12.41 16.79
N PHE A 515 -0.39 12.32 16.25
CA PHE A 515 0.25 11.03 15.96
C PHE A 515 0.55 10.22 17.23
N ALA A 516 1.05 10.87 18.28
CA ALA A 516 1.29 10.21 19.57
C ALA A 516 0.00 9.62 20.15
N ASN A 517 -1.11 10.38 20.09
CA ASN A 517 -2.42 9.93 20.58
C ASN A 517 -2.98 8.78 19.73
N GLN A 518 -2.90 8.87 18.40
CA GLN A 518 -3.33 7.78 17.51
C GLN A 518 -2.52 6.50 17.72
N LYS A 519 -1.19 6.63 17.88
CA LYS A 519 -0.31 5.50 18.18
C LYS A 519 -0.69 4.84 19.52
N SER A 520 -0.88 5.64 20.57
CA SER A 520 -1.29 5.14 21.89
C SER A 520 -2.65 4.43 21.85
N MET A 521 -3.64 5.01 21.17
CA MET A 521 -4.96 4.40 20.97
C MET A 521 -4.86 3.06 20.22
N LEU A 522 -4.07 2.99 19.15
CA LEU A 522 -3.88 1.76 18.38
C LEU A 522 -3.19 0.67 19.21
N GLU A 523 -2.16 1.03 19.98
CA GLU A 523 -1.47 0.11 20.88
C GLU A 523 -2.40 -0.43 21.97
N GLN A 524 -3.23 0.43 22.58
CA GLN A 524 -4.22 -0.01 23.58
C GLN A 524 -5.27 -0.93 22.96
N SER A 525 -5.79 -0.59 21.78
CA SER A 525 -6.76 -1.42 21.06
C SER A 525 -6.18 -2.79 20.71
N LYS A 526 -4.93 -2.85 20.21
CA LYS A 526 -4.27 -4.11 19.86
C LYS A 526 -3.93 -4.96 21.09
N ARG A 527 -3.51 -4.33 22.19
CA ARG A 527 -3.29 -5.04 23.47
C ARG A 527 -4.58 -5.65 24.01
N ALA A 528 -5.70 -4.93 23.91
CA ALA A 528 -7.01 -5.45 24.32
C ALA A 528 -7.46 -6.63 23.44
N GLU A 529 -7.27 -6.53 22.13
CA GLU A 529 -7.57 -7.60 21.17
C GLU A 529 -6.75 -8.87 21.46
N TYR A 530 -5.42 -8.73 21.63
CA TYR A 530 -4.56 -9.87 21.97
C TYR A 530 -4.90 -10.48 23.33
N LYS A 531 -5.27 -9.67 24.32
CA LYS A 531 -5.69 -10.18 25.62
C LYS A 531 -6.97 -11.00 25.51
N ALA A 532 -7.96 -10.53 24.75
CA ALA A 532 -9.20 -11.26 24.54
C ALA A 532 -8.98 -12.60 23.82
N GLU A 533 -8.07 -12.64 22.84
CA GLU A 533 -7.75 -13.89 22.14
C GLU A 533 -7.02 -14.89 23.05
N ILE A 534 -6.10 -14.42 23.90
CA ILE A 534 -5.45 -15.27 24.91
C ILE A 534 -6.49 -15.83 25.88
N ASP A 535 -7.39 -14.98 26.40
CA ASP A 535 -8.43 -15.41 27.34
C ASP A 535 -9.37 -16.46 26.69
N LYS A 536 -9.67 -16.30 25.39
CA LYS A 536 -10.46 -17.26 24.63
C LYS A 536 -9.74 -18.60 24.47
N LEU A 537 -8.46 -18.59 24.08
CA LEU A 537 -7.66 -19.81 23.96
C LEU A 537 -7.51 -20.54 25.29
N ASP A 538 -7.34 -19.81 26.39
CA ASP A 538 -7.30 -20.38 27.74
C ASP A 538 -8.62 -21.07 28.11
N GLN A 539 -9.76 -20.49 27.73
CA GLN A 539 -11.07 -21.11 27.94
C GLN A 539 -11.26 -22.35 27.06
N GLU A 540 -10.89 -22.30 25.79
CA GLU A 540 -10.95 -23.46 24.89
C GLU A 540 -10.08 -24.61 25.41
N TRP A 541 -8.88 -24.30 25.91
CA TRP A 541 -7.99 -25.31 26.49
C TRP A 541 -8.56 -25.93 27.76
N LYS A 542 -9.11 -25.12 28.68
CA LYS A 542 -9.79 -25.62 29.89
C LYS A 542 -10.97 -26.54 29.55
N ASN A 543 -11.77 -26.18 28.56
CA ASN A 543 -12.91 -26.99 28.13
C ASN A 543 -12.46 -28.32 27.55
N LYS A 544 -11.45 -28.33 26.67
CA LYS A 544 -10.88 -29.57 26.13
C LYS A 544 -10.30 -30.47 27.22
N TYR A 545 -9.57 -29.87 28.17
CA TYR A 545 -9.00 -30.60 29.29
C TYR A 545 -10.07 -31.29 30.14
N GLU A 546 -11.15 -30.58 30.49
CA GLU A 546 -12.25 -31.18 31.26
C GLU A 546 -13.03 -32.23 30.45
N GLU A 547 -13.18 -32.05 29.13
CA GLU A 547 -13.79 -33.05 28.25
C GLU A 547 -12.95 -34.34 28.18
N GLU A 548 -11.64 -34.24 27.98
CA GLU A 548 -10.75 -35.41 27.98
C GLU A 548 -10.71 -36.11 29.33
N LYS A 549 -10.65 -35.34 30.42
CA LYS A 549 -10.72 -35.87 31.77
C LYS A 549 -12.04 -36.59 32.04
N ALA A 550 -13.15 -36.12 31.49
CA ALA A 550 -14.44 -36.81 31.57
C ALA A 550 -14.44 -38.12 30.77
N LYS A 551 -13.86 -38.13 29.55
CA LYS A 551 -13.70 -39.34 28.74
C LYS A 551 -12.89 -40.41 29.46
N VAL A 552 -11.76 -40.03 30.06
CA VAL A 552 -10.92 -40.96 30.84
C VAL A 552 -11.69 -41.53 32.04
N ARG A 553 -12.43 -40.70 32.77
CA ARG A 553 -13.28 -41.17 33.89
C ARG A 553 -14.35 -42.15 33.43
N GLN A 554 -14.99 -41.89 32.28
CA GLN A 554 -15.98 -42.78 31.71
C GLN A 554 -15.36 -44.12 31.29
N GLN A 555 -14.19 -44.08 30.65
CA GLN A 555 -13.46 -45.27 30.24
C GLN A 555 -13.07 -46.14 31.43
N CYS A 556 -12.48 -45.56 32.49
CA CYS A 556 -12.16 -46.31 33.71
C CYS A 556 -13.41 -46.92 34.36
N LYS A 557 -14.56 -46.24 34.30
CA LYS A 557 -15.82 -46.77 34.82
C LYS A 557 -16.30 -48.00 34.04
N ILE A 558 -16.16 -47.97 32.71
CA ILE A 558 -16.50 -49.12 31.85
C ILE A 558 -15.59 -50.29 32.18
N GLU A 559 -14.27 -50.08 32.20
CA GLU A 559 -13.28 -51.13 32.52
C GLU A 559 -13.53 -51.75 33.90
N TYR A 560 -13.86 -50.92 34.90
CA TYR A 560 -14.18 -51.40 36.24
C TYR A 560 -15.45 -52.27 36.26
N ASN A 561 -16.50 -51.86 35.54
CA ASN A 561 -17.73 -52.64 35.43
C ASN A 561 -17.51 -53.97 34.69
N ASP A 562 -16.69 -53.97 33.64
CA ASP A 562 -16.34 -55.19 32.91
C ASP A 562 -15.58 -56.17 33.80
N GLN A 563 -14.67 -55.68 34.67
CA GLN A 563 -14.00 -56.51 35.67
C GLN A 563 -14.99 -57.12 36.66
N ILE A 564 -15.98 -56.34 37.13
CA ILE A 564 -17.04 -56.86 38.01
C ILE A 564 -17.82 -57.98 37.31
N ALA A 565 -18.26 -57.75 36.07
CA ALA A 565 -19.02 -58.73 35.30
C ALA A 565 -18.22 -60.04 35.08
N GLN A 566 -16.92 -59.93 34.80
CA GLN A 566 -16.04 -61.10 34.69
C GLN A 566 -15.94 -61.88 36.01
N LEU A 567 -15.82 -61.18 37.14
CA LEU A 567 -15.78 -61.81 38.46
C LEU A 567 -17.11 -62.50 38.81
N GLU A 568 -18.25 -61.90 38.48
CA GLU A 568 -19.57 -62.50 38.65
C GLU A 568 -19.69 -63.79 37.84
N GLN A 569 -19.28 -63.76 36.56
CA GLN A 569 -19.28 -64.95 35.70
C GLN A 569 -18.38 -66.07 36.24
N ILE A 570 -17.19 -65.74 36.76
CA ILE A 570 -16.30 -66.71 37.41
C ILE A 570 -16.96 -67.30 38.67
N CYS A 571 -17.64 -66.48 39.47
CA CYS A 571 -18.34 -66.96 40.66
C CYS A 571 -19.50 -67.89 40.29
N GLU A 572 -20.30 -67.54 39.29
CA GLU A 572 -21.40 -68.38 38.82
C GLU A 572 -20.92 -69.73 38.29
N THR A 573 -19.86 -69.74 37.48
CA THR A 573 -19.29 -70.97 36.92
C THR A 573 -18.74 -71.89 38.02
N LYS A 574 -18.03 -71.32 39.01
CA LYS A 574 -17.58 -72.07 40.19
C LYS A 574 -18.74 -72.65 40.99
N HIS A 575 -19.79 -71.86 41.22
CA HIS A 575 -20.96 -72.31 41.97
C HIS A 575 -21.71 -73.43 41.22
N LYS A 576 -21.89 -73.30 39.90
CA LYS A 576 -22.47 -74.36 39.04
C LYS A 576 -21.63 -75.65 39.08
N ALA A 577 -20.31 -75.55 39.02
CA ALA A 577 -19.42 -76.71 39.12
C ALA A 577 -19.52 -77.39 40.48
N GLN A 578 -19.61 -76.63 41.58
CA GLN A 578 -19.78 -77.17 42.92
C GLN A 578 -21.14 -77.88 43.09
N ILE A 579 -22.22 -77.31 42.55
CA ILE A 579 -23.54 -77.96 42.53
C ILE A 579 -23.46 -79.28 41.75
N ALA A 580 -22.80 -79.30 40.59
CA ALA A 580 -22.64 -80.52 39.80
C ALA A 580 -21.86 -81.61 40.55
N GLN A 581 -20.78 -81.24 41.26
CA GLN A 581 -20.04 -82.17 42.12
C GLN A 581 -20.92 -82.76 43.23
N LEU A 582 -21.69 -81.92 43.93
CA LEU A 582 -22.60 -82.37 44.98
C LEU A 582 -23.71 -83.29 44.44
N GLN A 583 -24.19 -83.03 43.22
CA GLN A 583 -25.17 -83.88 42.54
C GLN A 583 -24.56 -85.25 42.18
N GLU A 584 -23.31 -85.28 41.71
CA GLU A 584 -22.59 -86.52 41.43
C GLU A 584 -22.34 -87.33 42.71
N GLU A 585 -21.88 -86.69 43.79
CA GLU A 585 -21.71 -87.34 45.10
C GLU A 585 -23.03 -87.91 45.63
N ARG A 586 -24.13 -87.17 45.49
CA ARG A 586 -25.47 -87.66 45.87
C ARG A 586 -25.88 -88.85 45.00
N ALA A 587 -25.67 -88.81 43.70
CA ALA A 587 -25.97 -89.95 42.81
C ALA A 587 -25.17 -91.21 43.18
N ILE A 588 -23.90 -91.05 43.56
CA ILE A 588 -23.06 -92.14 44.07
C ILE A 588 -23.61 -92.67 45.41
N GLN A 589 -24.04 -91.80 46.33
CA GLN A 589 -24.65 -92.21 47.60
C GLN A 589 -25.96 -92.97 47.37
N ASP A 590 -26.84 -92.48 46.50
CA ASP A 590 -28.12 -93.12 46.17
C ASP A 590 -27.89 -94.50 45.53
N ALA A 591 -26.90 -94.62 44.63
CA ALA A 591 -26.51 -95.91 44.03
C ALA A 591 -25.99 -96.91 45.09
N LYS A 592 -25.18 -96.46 46.05
CA LYS A 592 -24.74 -97.30 47.19
C LYS A 592 -25.91 -97.72 48.07
N LEU A 593 -26.86 -96.83 48.33
CA LEU A 593 -28.05 -97.09 49.14
C LEU A 593 -28.96 -98.12 48.44
N HIS A 594 -29.12 -98.02 47.13
CA HIS A 594 -29.82 -98.99 46.30
C HIS A 594 -29.17 -100.38 46.35
N ASP A 595 -27.84 -100.48 46.20
CA ASP A 595 -27.12 -101.77 46.32
C ASP A 595 -27.27 -102.39 47.73
N ILE A 596 -27.21 -101.59 48.80
CA ILE A 596 -27.47 -102.06 50.16
C ILE A 596 -28.91 -102.57 50.31
N GLN A 597 -29.89 -101.83 49.78
CA GLN A 597 -31.29 -102.23 49.79
C GLN A 597 -31.48 -103.55 49.03
N GLU A 598 -30.94 -103.70 47.82
CA GLU A 598 -30.99 -104.94 47.04
C GLU A 598 -30.35 -106.12 47.77
N ARG A 599 -29.19 -105.92 48.41
CA ARG A 599 -28.56 -106.95 49.24
C ARG A 599 -29.44 -107.35 50.43
N SER A 600 -30.09 -106.38 51.09
CA SER A 600 -31.00 -106.65 52.22
C SER A 600 -32.27 -107.38 51.77
N PHE A 601 -32.87 -106.97 50.65
CA PHE A 601 -34.02 -107.63 50.03
C PHE A 601 -33.66 -109.02 49.53
N GLY A 602 -32.47 -109.21 48.96
CA GLY A 602 -31.94 -110.52 48.58
C GLY A 602 -31.69 -111.43 49.79
N SER A 603 -31.25 -110.87 50.93
CA SER A 603 -31.11 -111.60 52.20
C SER A 603 -32.46 -111.93 52.84
N TYR A 604 -33.45 -111.03 52.71
CA TYR A 604 -34.82 -111.26 53.17
C TYR A 604 -35.52 -112.33 52.31
N ARG A 605 -35.43 -112.25 50.97
CA ARG A 605 -35.93 -113.29 50.04
C ARG A 605 -35.31 -114.65 50.34
N ARG A 606 -34.00 -114.71 50.63
CA ARG A 606 -33.33 -115.95 51.05
C ARG A 606 -33.85 -116.49 52.39
N ARG A 607 -34.13 -115.63 53.37
CA ARG A 607 -34.72 -116.03 54.66
C ARG A 607 -36.18 -116.46 54.56
N VAL A 608 -36.99 -115.84 53.70
CA VAL A 608 -38.37 -116.26 53.42
C VAL A 608 -38.37 -117.62 52.72
N ALA A 609 -37.51 -117.82 51.71
CA ALA A 609 -37.37 -119.12 51.04
C ALA A 609 -36.83 -120.24 51.96
N LEU A 610 -36.08 -119.90 53.01
CA LEU A 610 -35.65 -120.84 54.05
C LEU A 610 -36.76 -121.16 55.07
N LYS A 611 -37.65 -120.20 55.36
CA LYS A 611 -38.84 -120.41 56.21
C LYS A 611 -39.94 -121.21 55.52
N GLU A 612 -40.02 -121.21 54.20
CA GLU A 612 -40.94 -122.06 53.42
C GLU A 612 -40.44 -123.52 53.25
N ARG A 613 -39.24 -123.84 53.76
CA ARG A 613 -38.64 -125.19 53.71
C ARG A 613 -38.63 -125.93 55.06
N TYR A 614 -39.09 -125.29 56.12
CA TYR A 614 -39.40 -125.91 57.42
C TYR A 614 -40.90 -125.83 57.63
#